data_AF-A0A7R9TQA0-F1
#
_entry.id   AF-A0A7R9TQA0-F1
#
_cell.length_a   1.000
_cell.length_b   1.000
_cell.length_c   1.000
_cell.angle_alpha   90.00
_cell.angle_beta   90.00
_cell.angle_gamma   90.00
#
_symmetry.space_group_name_H-M   'P 1'
#
loop_
_entity.id
_entity.type
_entity.pdbx_description
1 polymer ?
#
loop_
_entity_poly.entity_id
_entity_poly.type
_entity_poly.pdbx_seq_one_letter_code
_entity_poly.pdbx_strand_id
1 'polypeptide(L)'
;GGGAADAREPASRAAARAVVRACEALGRVEVEPVDCAFERAVEGVPELHEFSLAPSARAPRCSTGNMAFDPRDGTPAWHTDQSFRSDAPALSALYCVLAPTVGGETLFAGTAEALAALPAERRRGLAATHVTHSLEPLARQLRQWGGDVAQGRQHERAPAPRRL
;
A
#
# COMPACT_ATOMS: atom_id res chain seq x y z
N GLY A 1 -34.14 -20.38 8.22
CA GLY A 1 -34.34 -18.95 8.50
C GLY A 1 -33.12 -18.43 9.22
N GLY A 2 -32.33 -17.60 8.56
CA GLY A 2 -31.10 -17.04 9.10
C GLY A 2 -30.65 -15.94 8.16
N GLY A 3 -31.16 -14.73 8.40
CA GLY A 3 -30.75 -13.55 7.64
C GLY A 3 -29.30 -13.25 7.94
N ALA A 4 -28.45 -13.36 6.92
CA ALA A 4 -27.15 -12.70 6.94
C ALA A 4 -27.42 -11.20 7.14
N ALA A 5 -26.80 -10.63 8.17
CA ALA A 5 -26.91 -9.21 8.48
C ALA A 5 -26.59 -8.40 7.21
N ASP A 6 -27.56 -7.59 6.81
CA ASP A 6 -27.49 -6.68 5.69
C ASP A 6 -26.31 -5.72 5.88
N ALA A 7 -25.58 -5.50 4.80
CA ALA A 7 -24.36 -4.70 4.76
C ALA A 7 -24.68 -3.28 5.22
N ARG A 8 -23.86 -2.76 6.14
CA ARG A 8 -23.99 -1.37 6.60
C ARG A 8 -23.89 -0.43 5.41
N GLU A 9 -24.83 0.52 5.34
CA GLU A 9 -24.84 1.64 4.39
C GLU A 9 -23.44 2.23 4.19
N PRO A 10 -23.05 2.59 2.96
CA PRO A 10 -21.80 3.27 2.71
C PRO A 10 -21.71 4.53 3.57
N ALA A 11 -20.51 4.87 4.05
CA ALA A 11 -20.32 6.06 4.85
C ALA A 11 -20.88 7.26 4.08
N SER A 12 -21.82 8.00 4.69
CA SER A 12 -22.39 9.17 4.05
C SER A 12 -21.27 10.12 3.60
N ARG A 13 -21.49 10.87 2.51
CA ARG A 13 -20.50 11.84 2.00
C ARG A 13 -19.99 12.80 3.09
N ALA A 14 -20.85 13.14 4.05
CA ALA A 14 -20.49 13.97 5.20
C ALA A 14 -19.49 13.27 6.13
N ALA A 15 -19.69 11.97 6.42
CA ALA A 15 -18.79 11.16 7.21
C ALA A 15 -17.44 10.94 6.50
N ALA A 16 -17.45 10.60 5.21
CA ALA A 16 -16.23 10.46 4.40
C ALA A 16 -15.39 11.76 4.42
N ARG A 17 -16.03 12.92 4.24
CA ARG A 17 -15.35 14.22 4.35
C ARG A 17 -14.85 14.54 5.76
N ALA A 18 -15.51 14.05 6.79
CA ALA A 18 -15.03 14.24 8.16
C ALA A 18 -13.74 13.44 8.41
N VAL A 19 -13.63 12.23 7.83
CA VAL A 19 -12.40 11.43 7.86
C VAL A 19 -11.26 12.17 7.16
N VAL A 20 -11.49 12.67 5.94
CA VAL A 20 -10.47 13.44 5.20
C VAL A 20 -9.99 14.63 6.02
N ARG A 21 -10.91 15.43 6.60
CA ARG A 21 -10.54 16.55 7.47
C ARG A 21 -9.76 16.14 8.72
N ALA A 22 -10.05 14.99 9.30
CA ALA A 22 -9.29 14.48 10.43
C ALA A 22 -7.87 14.10 10.00
N CYS A 23 -7.71 13.50 8.82
CA CYS A 23 -6.40 13.16 8.24
C CYS A 23 -5.59 14.41 7.86
N GLU A 24 -6.24 15.51 7.47
CA GLU A 24 -5.55 16.80 7.19
C GLU A 24 -4.77 17.35 8.40
N ALA A 25 -5.14 16.95 9.62
CA ALA A 25 -4.36 17.29 10.83
C ALA A 25 -2.98 16.61 10.88
N LEU A 26 -2.79 15.52 10.10
CA LEU A 26 -1.53 14.79 9.99
C LEU A 26 -0.66 15.28 8.82
N GLY A 27 -1.23 16.06 7.90
CA GLY A 27 -0.54 16.58 6.73
C GLY A 27 -1.44 16.68 5.50
N ARG A 28 -0.85 17.00 4.34
CA ARG A 28 -1.56 17.01 3.06
C ARG A 28 -2.10 15.61 2.77
N VAL A 29 -3.40 15.47 2.61
CA VAL A 29 -4.02 14.26 2.07
C VAL A 29 -3.91 14.30 0.54
N GLU A 30 -3.33 13.27 -0.05
CA GLU A 30 -3.11 13.21 -1.49
C GLU A 30 -4.37 12.69 -2.20
N VAL A 31 -4.59 13.17 -3.43
CA VAL A 31 -5.57 12.59 -4.35
C VAL A 31 -4.79 11.76 -5.35
N GLU A 32 -4.99 10.45 -5.31
CA GLU A 32 -4.36 9.51 -6.24
C GLU A 32 -5.39 9.06 -7.29
N PRO A 33 -4.95 8.74 -8.52
CA PRO A 33 -5.83 8.08 -9.48
C PRO A 33 -6.22 6.69 -9.00
N VAL A 34 -7.34 6.17 -9.48
CA VAL A 34 -7.70 4.76 -9.28
C VAL A 34 -6.74 3.90 -10.12
N ASP A 35 -6.06 2.96 -9.47
CA ASP A 35 -4.99 2.18 -10.07
C ASP A 35 -5.43 0.80 -10.56
N CYS A 36 -6.60 0.32 -10.12
CA CYS A 36 -7.07 -1.01 -10.49
C CYS A 36 -8.59 -1.17 -10.49
N ALA A 37 -9.07 -2.26 -11.09
CA ALA A 37 -10.50 -2.59 -11.19
C ALA A 37 -11.16 -2.93 -9.84
N PHE A 38 -10.38 -3.11 -8.77
CA PHE A 38 -10.88 -3.42 -7.43
C PHE A 38 -10.90 -2.20 -6.51
N GLU A 39 -10.52 -1.04 -7.03
CA GLU A 39 -10.43 0.21 -6.31
C GLU A 39 -11.42 1.20 -6.92
N ARG A 40 -12.01 2.03 -6.08
CA ARG A 40 -12.88 3.12 -6.52
C ARG A 40 -12.73 4.31 -5.58
N ALA A 41 -12.54 5.50 -6.15
CA ALA A 41 -12.66 6.74 -5.39
C ALA A 41 -14.12 6.94 -4.92
N VAL A 42 -14.30 7.35 -3.66
CA VAL A 42 -15.62 7.64 -3.09
C VAL A 42 -16.25 8.82 -3.82
N GLU A 43 -17.53 8.70 -4.17
CA GLU A 43 -18.19 9.68 -5.00
C GLU A 43 -18.25 11.07 -4.33
N GLY A 44 -17.56 12.03 -4.94
CA GLY A 44 -17.45 13.39 -4.43
C GLY A 44 -16.46 13.55 -3.28
N VAL A 45 -15.61 12.55 -3.01
CA VAL A 45 -14.51 12.58 -2.03
C VAL A 45 -13.30 11.82 -2.62
N PRO A 46 -12.60 12.40 -3.62
CA PRO A 46 -11.56 11.70 -4.38
C PRO A 46 -10.31 11.35 -3.56
N GLU A 47 -10.14 11.91 -2.36
CA GLU A 47 -9.07 11.57 -1.42
C GLU A 47 -9.30 10.20 -0.76
N LEU A 48 -10.54 9.69 -0.76
CA LEU A 48 -10.91 8.46 -0.09
C LEU A 48 -11.22 7.38 -1.11
N HIS A 49 -10.53 6.25 -1.00
CA HIS A 49 -10.65 5.13 -1.91
C HIS A 49 -11.26 3.93 -1.18
N GLU A 50 -12.21 3.27 -1.84
CA GLU A 50 -12.81 2.01 -1.41
C GLU A 50 -12.17 0.87 -2.20
N PHE A 51 -11.66 -0.12 -1.47
CA PHE A 51 -11.09 -1.34 -2.04
C PHE A 51 -12.10 -2.47 -1.87
N SER A 52 -12.60 -2.98 -3.00
CA SER A 52 -13.43 -4.17 -3.04
C SER A 52 -12.56 -5.43 -3.03
N LEU A 53 -13.10 -6.52 -2.48
CA LEU A 53 -12.44 -7.83 -2.51
C LEU A 53 -12.15 -8.24 -3.97
N ALA A 54 -10.88 -8.41 -4.31
CA ALA A 54 -10.50 -9.14 -5.51
C ALA A 54 -11.09 -10.57 -5.43
N PRO A 55 -11.61 -11.16 -6.52
CA PRO A 55 -12.13 -12.52 -6.50
C PRO A 55 -11.10 -13.49 -5.91
N SER A 56 -11.46 -14.14 -4.80
CA SER A 56 -10.56 -14.99 -4.00
C SER A 56 -9.91 -16.13 -4.77
N ALA A 57 -10.51 -16.57 -5.88
CA ALA A 57 -9.97 -17.59 -6.77
C ALA A 57 -8.67 -17.16 -7.48
N ARG A 58 -8.37 -15.86 -7.51
CA ARG A 58 -7.13 -15.29 -8.09
C ARG A 58 -6.29 -14.54 -7.05
N ALA A 59 -6.77 -14.45 -5.81
CA ALA A 59 -6.04 -13.76 -4.74
C ALA A 59 -4.85 -14.63 -4.29
N PRO A 60 -3.63 -14.10 -4.30
CA PRO A 60 -2.45 -14.78 -3.82
C PRO A 60 -2.61 -15.24 -2.37
N ARG A 61 -2.27 -16.49 -2.07
CA ARG A 61 -2.29 -17.01 -0.69
C ARG A 61 -0.98 -16.65 0.00
N CYS A 62 -1.05 -15.89 1.07
CA CYS A 62 0.11 -15.62 1.92
C CYS A 62 0.51 -16.90 2.68
N SER A 63 1.80 -17.22 2.71
CA SER A 63 2.34 -18.27 3.58
C SER A 63 3.31 -17.63 4.59
N THR A 64 3.24 -18.05 5.86
CA THR A 64 4.08 -17.50 6.93
C THR A 64 5.56 -17.89 6.81
N GLY A 65 5.91 -18.82 5.91
CA GLY A 65 7.27 -19.37 5.76
C GLY A 65 8.11 -18.75 4.64
N ASN A 66 7.48 -18.15 3.61
CA ASN A 66 8.18 -17.44 2.54
C ASN A 66 7.35 -16.22 2.12
N MET A 67 7.81 -15.04 2.55
CA MET A 67 7.19 -13.72 2.28
C MET A 67 7.98 -12.93 1.22
N ALA A 68 8.92 -13.59 0.52
CA ALA A 68 9.55 -13.02 -0.66
C ALA A 68 8.50 -12.93 -1.76
N PHE A 69 8.46 -11.80 -2.46
CA PHE A 69 7.60 -11.62 -3.63
C PHE A 69 7.87 -12.73 -4.66
N ASP A 70 6.88 -13.59 -4.90
CA ASP A 70 6.90 -14.52 -6.03
C ASP A 70 5.93 -14.01 -7.12
N PRO A 71 6.44 -13.52 -8.26
CA PRO A 71 5.61 -13.00 -9.33
C PRO A 71 4.74 -14.08 -10.02
N ARG A 72 4.96 -15.37 -9.74
CA ARG A 72 4.20 -16.49 -10.33
C ARG A 72 2.90 -16.77 -9.59
N ASP A 73 2.87 -16.57 -8.28
CA ASP A 73 1.68 -16.80 -7.43
C ASP A 73 1.10 -15.50 -6.85
N GLY A 74 1.81 -14.38 -7.01
CA GLY A 74 1.41 -13.04 -6.59
C GLY A 74 1.50 -12.82 -5.08
N THR A 75 2.20 -13.70 -4.35
CA THR A 75 2.29 -13.67 -2.88
C THR A 75 2.53 -12.25 -2.35
N PRO A 76 1.77 -11.80 -1.33
CA PRO A 76 1.90 -10.46 -0.80
C PRO A 76 3.32 -10.24 -0.29
N ALA A 77 3.96 -9.22 -0.83
CA ALA A 77 5.33 -8.86 -0.49
C ALA A 77 5.36 -7.82 0.62
N TRP A 78 6.33 -7.96 1.53
CA TRP A 78 6.73 -6.84 2.39
C TRP A 78 7.11 -5.65 1.51
N HIS A 79 6.50 -4.50 1.79
CA HIS A 79 6.76 -3.27 1.05
C HIS A 79 6.66 -2.05 1.96
N THR A 80 7.14 -0.93 1.43
CA THR A 80 6.85 0.42 1.92
C THR A 80 6.13 1.14 0.79
N ASP A 81 4.94 1.67 1.10
CA ASP A 81 4.06 2.33 0.13
C ASP A 81 4.80 3.36 -0.69
N GLN A 82 4.68 3.22 -2.01
CA GLN A 82 5.21 4.14 -3.02
C GLN A 82 6.65 4.65 -2.80
N SER A 83 7.52 3.83 -2.21
CA SER A 83 8.91 4.17 -1.92
C SER A 83 9.78 4.48 -3.16
N PHE A 84 9.24 4.29 -4.37
CA PHE A 84 9.83 4.72 -5.64
C PHE A 84 9.64 6.22 -5.94
N ARG A 85 8.75 6.92 -5.23
CA ARG A 85 8.55 8.37 -5.38
C ARG A 85 9.64 9.15 -4.65
N SER A 86 9.95 10.33 -5.18
CA SER A 86 10.78 11.31 -4.48
C SER A 86 10.07 11.86 -3.23
N ASP A 87 8.82 12.28 -3.39
CA ASP A 87 7.88 12.67 -2.33
C ASP A 87 6.96 11.48 -2.03
N ALA A 88 7.49 10.52 -1.26
CA ALA A 88 6.77 9.33 -0.84
C ALA A 88 5.86 9.64 0.35
N PRO A 89 4.69 8.98 0.46
CA PRO A 89 3.75 9.22 1.54
C PRO A 89 4.39 8.88 2.90
N ALA A 90 4.16 9.74 3.88
CA ALA A 90 4.66 9.54 5.24
C ALA A 90 3.75 8.62 6.08
N LEU A 91 2.47 8.52 5.71
CA LEU A 91 1.46 7.76 6.45
C LEU A 91 0.36 7.28 5.51
N SER A 92 -0.16 6.09 5.81
CA SER A 92 -1.35 5.51 5.20
C SER A 92 -2.39 5.25 6.29
N ALA A 93 -3.66 5.56 6.03
CA ALA A 93 -4.77 5.30 6.94
C ALA A 93 -5.73 4.28 6.29
N LEU A 94 -6.04 3.20 7.01
CA LEU A 94 -6.92 2.13 6.53
C LEU A 94 -8.06 1.91 7.52
N TYR A 95 -9.27 1.72 6.99
CA TYR A 95 -10.45 1.36 7.77
C TYR A 95 -11.13 0.13 7.16
N CYS A 96 -11.23 -0.95 7.94
CA CYS A 96 -11.89 -2.17 7.49
C CYS A 96 -13.41 -2.06 7.68
N VAL A 97 -14.15 -2.04 6.57
CA VAL A 97 -15.63 -2.04 6.58
C VAL A 97 -16.17 -3.46 6.81
N LEU A 98 -15.59 -4.44 6.11
CA LEU A 98 -15.99 -5.84 6.18
C LEU A 98 -14.74 -6.72 6.16
N ALA A 99 -14.53 -7.47 7.24
CA ALA A 99 -13.46 -8.46 7.34
C ALA A 99 -13.97 -9.86 6.94
N PRO A 100 -13.13 -10.74 6.37
CA PRO A 100 -13.47 -12.15 6.21
C PRO A 100 -13.60 -12.84 7.58
N THR A 101 -14.29 -13.99 7.62
CA THR A 101 -14.46 -14.77 8.86
C THR A 101 -13.15 -15.38 9.37
N VAL A 102 -12.19 -15.61 8.47
CA VAL A 102 -10.86 -16.16 8.77
C VAL A 102 -9.84 -15.46 7.88
N GLY A 103 -8.71 -15.06 8.48
CA GLY A 103 -7.62 -14.37 7.80
C GLY A 103 -7.86 -12.86 7.61
N GLY A 104 -7.12 -12.25 6.69
CA GLY A 104 -7.23 -10.82 6.38
C GLY A 104 -6.35 -9.93 7.28
N GLU A 105 -5.39 -10.53 7.98
CA GLU A 105 -4.45 -9.82 8.82
C GLU A 105 -3.57 -8.89 7.98
N THR A 106 -3.42 -7.65 8.45
CA THR A 106 -2.41 -6.72 7.96
C THR A 106 -1.27 -6.69 8.94
N LEU A 107 -0.05 -6.98 8.47
CA LEU A 107 1.15 -7.03 9.30
C LEU A 107 2.02 -5.79 9.07
N PHE A 108 2.65 -5.30 10.13
CA PHE A 108 3.61 -4.19 10.08
C PHE A 108 4.95 -4.63 10.69
N ALA A 109 6.05 -4.05 10.21
CA ALA A 109 7.39 -4.30 10.72
C ALA A 109 8.11 -2.97 11.00
N GLY A 110 8.66 -2.83 12.21
CA GLY A 110 9.43 -1.66 12.64
C GLY A 110 10.83 -1.64 12.01
N THR A 111 11.03 -0.82 10.99
CA THR A 111 12.31 -0.75 10.26
C THR A 111 13.42 -0.08 11.08
N ALA A 112 13.06 0.86 11.97
CA ALA A 112 14.00 1.52 12.86
C ALA A 112 14.55 0.54 13.92
N GLU A 113 13.66 -0.25 14.52
CA GLU A 113 14.00 -1.28 15.49
C GLU A 113 14.82 -2.40 14.84
N ALA A 114 14.43 -2.83 13.64
CA ALA A 114 15.19 -3.81 12.87
C ALA A 114 16.62 -3.31 12.56
N LEU A 115 16.77 -2.05 12.15
CA LEU A 115 18.08 -1.44 11.92
C LEU A 115 18.90 -1.37 13.22
N ALA A 116 18.29 -0.97 14.33
CA ALA A 116 18.96 -0.85 15.62
C ALA A 116 19.47 -2.20 16.15
N ALA A 117 18.72 -3.28 15.91
CA ALA A 117 19.08 -4.64 16.31
C ALA A 117 20.27 -5.25 15.54
N LEU A 118 20.64 -4.68 14.39
CA LEU A 118 21.78 -5.18 13.61
C LEU A 118 23.12 -4.93 14.32
N PRO A 119 24.14 -5.79 14.12
CA PRO A 119 25.50 -5.51 14.57
C PRO A 119 26.04 -4.16 14.06
N ALA A 120 26.86 -3.49 14.86
CA ALA A 120 27.35 -2.14 14.54
C ALA A 120 28.10 -2.05 13.20
N GLU A 121 28.82 -3.10 12.81
CA GLU A 121 29.48 -3.18 11.50
C GLU A 121 28.46 -3.21 10.35
N ARG A 122 27.39 -4.01 10.48
CA ARG A 122 26.32 -4.09 9.48
C ARG A 122 25.58 -2.77 9.34
N ARG A 123 25.26 -2.11 10.45
CA ARG A 123 24.64 -0.77 10.43
C ARG A 123 25.52 0.25 9.70
N ARG A 124 26.82 0.27 9.98
CA ARG A 124 27.78 1.16 9.29
C ARG A 124 27.86 0.88 7.80
N GLY A 125 27.88 -0.39 7.40
CA GLY A 125 27.85 -0.79 5.99
C GLY A 125 26.59 -0.30 5.28
N LEU A 126 25.41 -0.52 5.89
CA LEU A 126 24.13 -0.09 5.31
C LEU A 126 23.98 1.43 5.22
N ALA A 127 24.58 2.19 6.15
CA ALA A 127 24.50 3.66 6.14
C ALA A 127 25.10 4.29 4.88
N ALA A 128 26.01 3.60 4.19
CA ALA A 128 26.59 4.06 2.92
C ALA A 128 25.87 3.50 1.69
N THR A 129 24.98 2.53 1.86
CA THR A 129 24.31 1.83 0.77
C THR A 129 23.12 2.64 0.26
N HIS A 130 23.02 2.71 -1.06
CA HIS A 130 21.86 3.28 -1.75
C HIS A 130 21.18 2.18 -2.56
N VAL A 131 19.85 2.25 -2.63
CA VAL A 131 19.01 1.29 -3.35
C VAL A 131 18.07 2.03 -4.29
N THR A 132 17.85 1.46 -5.47
CA THR A 132 16.87 1.99 -6.44
C THR A 132 15.53 1.29 -6.22
N HIS A 133 14.48 2.08 -6.05
CA HIS A 133 13.11 1.59 -5.92
C HIS A 133 12.38 1.80 -7.26
N SER A 134 11.68 0.79 -7.76
CA SER A 134 10.98 0.85 -9.05
C SER A 134 9.60 0.20 -8.98
N LEU A 135 8.59 0.90 -9.49
CA LEU A 135 7.24 0.39 -9.67
C LEU A 135 7.13 -0.59 -10.85
N GLU A 136 8.11 -0.61 -11.76
CA GLU A 136 8.00 -1.33 -13.02
C GLU A 136 7.67 -2.83 -12.89
N PRO A 137 8.27 -3.60 -11.94
CA PRO A 137 7.92 -5.00 -11.75
C PRO A 137 6.45 -5.21 -11.40
N LEU A 138 5.91 -4.41 -10.47
CA LEU A 138 4.50 -4.45 -10.08
C LEU A 138 3.59 -4.03 -11.24
N ALA A 139 3.96 -2.95 -11.94
CA ALA A 139 3.23 -2.45 -13.10
C ALA A 139 3.13 -3.51 -14.21
N ARG A 140 4.20 -4.27 -14.46
CA ARG A 140 4.22 -5.36 -15.44
C ARG A 140 3.26 -6.49 -15.05
N GLN A 141 3.16 -6.81 -13.77
CA GLN A 141 2.27 -7.87 -13.27
C GLN A 141 0.80 -7.45 -13.30
N LEU A 142 0.48 -6.24 -12.84
CA LEU A 142 -0.90 -5.74 -12.87
C LEU A 142 -1.47 -5.69 -14.30
N ARG A 143 -0.64 -5.35 -15.29
CA ARG A 143 -1.00 -5.46 -16.72
C ARG A 143 -1.35 -6.89 -17.15
N GLN A 144 -0.65 -7.91 -16.64
CA GLN A 144 -0.95 -9.32 -16.95
C GLN A 144 -2.29 -9.77 -16.36
N TRP A 145 -2.76 -9.12 -15.29
CA TRP A 145 -4.06 -9.39 -14.66
C TRP A 145 -5.21 -8.53 -15.24
N GLY A 146 -4.95 -7.77 -16.30
CA GLY A 146 -5.94 -6.93 -16.97
C GLY A 146 -6.20 -5.59 -16.27
N GLY A 147 -5.32 -5.17 -15.35
CA GLY A 147 -5.36 -3.84 -14.75
C GLY A 147 -4.58 -2.83 -15.60
N ASP A 148 -5.15 -1.65 -15.81
CA ASP A 148 -4.44 -0.52 -16.40
C ASP A 148 -3.77 0.24 -15.25
N VAL A 149 -2.48 -0.02 -15.03
CA VAL A 149 -1.74 0.70 -13.99
C VAL A 149 -1.58 2.15 -14.40
N ALA A 150 -2.07 3.08 -13.59
CA ALA A 150 -1.74 4.48 -13.76
C ALA A 150 -0.20 4.57 -13.79
N GLN A 151 0.32 5.27 -14.81
CA GLN A 151 1.75 5.46 -14.95
C GLN A 151 2.23 6.33 -13.79
N GLY A 152 2.58 5.69 -12.66
CA GLY A 152 3.26 6.35 -11.56
C GLY A 152 4.50 7.01 -12.14
N ARG A 153 4.54 8.34 -12.12
CA ARG A 153 5.69 9.13 -12.58
C ARG A 153 6.91 8.63 -11.79
N GLN A 154 7.75 7.83 -12.43
CA GLN A 154 9.01 7.41 -11.85
C GLN A 154 9.86 8.67 -11.71
N HIS A 155 10.04 9.13 -10.47
CA HIS A 155 10.99 10.17 -10.17
C HIS A 155 12.24 9.46 -9.66
N GLU A 156 13.30 9.44 -10.47
CA GLU A 156 14.63 9.12 -9.96
C GLU A 156 14.91 10.02 -8.76
N ARG A 157 15.20 9.42 -7.60
CA ARG A 157 15.83 10.18 -6.52
C ARG A 157 17.17 10.65 -7.04
N ALA A 158 17.35 11.96 -7.17
CA ALA A 158 18.66 12.54 -7.41
C ALA A 158 19.63 11.99 -6.34
N PRO A 159 20.84 11.57 -6.72
CA PRO A 159 21.81 11.09 -5.75
C PRO A 159 22.02 12.18 -4.69
N ALA A 160 22.06 11.80 -3.41
CA ALA A 160 22.34 12.74 -2.34
C ALA A 160 23.67 13.46 -2.65
N PRO A 161 23.77 14.79 -2.41
CA PRO A 161 25.01 15.50 -2.66
C PRO A 161 26.14 14.82 -1.87
N ARG A 162 27.22 14.48 -2.57
CA ARG A 162 28.45 14.02 -1.92
C ARG A 162 28.86 15.12 -0.94
N ARG A 163 28.81 14.82 0.36
CA ARG A 163 29.48 15.68 1.36
C ARG A 163 30.97 15.61 1.03
N LEU A 164 31.52 16.71 0.54
CA LEU A 164 32.95 16.98 0.44
C LEU A 164 33.55 17.10 1.84
#